data_AF-A0A376MNB3-F1
#
_entry.id   AF-A0A376MNB3-F1
#
_cell.length_a   1.000
_cell.length_b   1.000
_cell.length_c   1.000
_cell.angle_alpha   90.00
_cell.angle_beta   90.00
_cell.angle_gamma   90.00
#
_symmetry.space_group_name_H-M   'P 1'
#
loop_
_entity.id
_entity.type
_entity.pdbx_description
1 polymer ?
#
loop_
_entity_poly.entity_id
_entity_poly.type
_entity_poly.pdbx_seq_one_letter_code
_entity_poly.pdbx_strand_id
1 'polypeptide(L)'
;MYGFAVVTLALLSLGALATTNPWLSLGLLGSIIFFHSAGPGGLGMTIATLSYPPAIRPTGVGFARAIMRTGAIAGLIFWPMLWGALKTEAFYWLAIVPFLGFLTCVLINWEPLGANVDAEDAEVLAELKK
;
A
#
# COMPACT_ATOMS: atom_id res chain seq x y z
N MET A 1 8.46 2.82 -2.26
CA MET A 1 8.28 4.27 -2.44
C MET A 1 7.89 4.68 -3.85
N TYR A 2 8.69 4.41 -4.89
CA TYR A 2 8.40 4.88 -6.27
C TYR A 2 7.04 4.43 -6.83
N GLY A 3 6.59 3.21 -6.53
CA GLY A 3 5.28 2.73 -6.98
C GLY A 3 4.10 3.58 -6.48
N PHE A 4 4.12 4.03 -5.22
CA PHE A 4 3.08 4.92 -4.69
C PHE A 4 3.10 6.29 -5.37
N ALA A 5 4.29 6.87 -5.55
CA ALA A 5 4.43 8.18 -6.21
C ALA A 5 3.89 8.16 -7.64
N VAL A 6 4.26 7.13 -8.43
CA VAL A 6 3.79 7.00 -9.81
C VAL A 6 2.28 6.79 -9.87
N VAL A 7 1.72 5.97 -8.98
CA VAL A 7 0.26 5.76 -8.91
C VAL A 7 -0.48 7.06 -8.57
N THR A 8 0.03 7.84 -7.60
CA THR A 8 -0.55 9.16 -7.27
C THR A 8 -0.52 10.08 -8.48
N LEU A 9 0.63 10.22 -9.15
CA LEU A 9 0.75 11.08 -10.34
C LEU A 9 -0.15 10.62 -11.49
N ALA A 10 -0.27 9.32 -11.71
CA ALA A 10 -1.14 8.76 -12.73
C ALA A 10 -2.63 9.02 -12.44
N LEU A 11 -3.05 8.96 -11.17
CA LEU A 11 -4.43 9.30 -10.77
C LEU A 11 -4.73 10.80 -10.92
N LEU A 12 -3.80 11.67 -10.55
CA LEU A 12 -3.94 13.11 -10.78
C LEU A 12 -4.03 13.41 -12.28
N SER A 13 -3.22 12.72 -13.10
CA SER A 13 -3.24 12.86 -14.55
C SER A 13 -4.55 12.35 -15.15
N LEU A 14 -5.11 11.25 -14.64
CA LEU A 14 -6.43 10.75 -15.06
C LEU A 14 -7.54 11.74 -14.70
N GLY A 15 -7.52 12.34 -13.50
CA GLY A 15 -8.49 13.37 -13.14
C GLY A 15 -8.52 14.53 -14.14
N ALA A 16 -7.35 14.95 -14.63
CA ALA A 16 -7.23 16.09 -15.54
C ALA A 16 -7.45 15.75 -17.02
N LEU A 17 -6.98 14.58 -17.47
CA LEU A 17 -6.83 14.25 -18.89
C LEU A 17 -7.70 13.08 -19.35
N ALA A 18 -8.52 12.49 -18.47
CA ALA A 18 -9.27 11.27 -18.80
C ALA A 18 -10.21 11.41 -20.02
N THR A 19 -10.72 12.61 -20.27
CA THR A 19 -11.67 12.88 -21.37
C THR A 19 -10.99 13.28 -22.67
N THR A 20 -9.69 13.58 -22.66
CA THR A 20 -8.97 14.14 -23.82
C THR A 20 -8.62 13.07 -24.84
N ASN A 21 -8.12 11.91 -24.40
CA ASN A 21 -7.73 10.83 -25.30
C ASN A 21 -7.93 9.45 -24.63
N PRO A 22 -8.78 8.57 -25.20
CA PRO A 22 -9.01 7.23 -24.65
C PRO A 22 -7.76 6.36 -24.52
N TRP A 23 -6.80 6.49 -25.45
CA TRP A 23 -5.55 5.72 -25.44
C TRP A 23 -4.63 6.16 -24.31
N LEU A 24 -4.60 7.46 -24.01
CA LEU A 24 -3.86 8.01 -22.89
C LEU A 24 -4.44 7.49 -21.56
N SER A 25 -5.77 7.52 -21.42
CA SER A 25 -6.46 6.98 -20.25
C SER A 25 -6.18 5.49 -20.05
N LEU A 26 -6.19 4.71 -21.13
CA LEU A 26 -5.86 3.28 -21.08
C LEU A 26 -4.40 3.06 -20.63
N GLY A 27 -3.46 3.84 -21.16
CA GLY A 27 -2.04 3.77 -20.77
C GLY A 27 -1.80 4.17 -19.30
N LEU A 28 -2.50 5.19 -18.81
CA LEU A 28 -2.45 5.62 -17.42
C LEU A 28 -3.04 4.55 -16.48
N LEU A 29 -4.17 3.94 -16.85
CA LEU A 29 -4.76 2.83 -16.09
C LEU A 29 -3.82 1.61 -16.04
N GLY A 30 -3.20 1.25 -17.16
CA GLY A 30 -2.20 0.18 -17.21
C GLY A 30 -0.98 0.47 -16.33
N SER A 31 -0.52 1.72 -16.33
CA SER A 31 0.58 2.18 -15.47
C SER A 31 0.21 2.06 -13.99
N ILE A 32 -1.00 2.46 -13.61
CA ILE A 32 -1.48 2.32 -12.22
C ILE A 32 -1.42 0.86 -11.78
N ILE A 33 -1.96 -0.07 -12.58
CA ILE A 33 -1.98 -1.50 -12.24
C ILE A 33 -0.55 -2.04 -12.11
N PHE A 34 0.33 -1.70 -13.04
CA PHE A 34 1.72 -2.14 -13.05
C PHE A 34 2.48 -1.65 -11.82
N PHE A 35 2.49 -0.34 -11.55
CA PHE A 35 3.25 0.25 -10.44
C PHE A 35 2.65 -0.06 -9.07
N HIS A 36 1.33 -0.24 -8.99
CA HIS A 36 0.69 -0.74 -7.77
C HIS A 36 1.14 -2.17 -7.44
N SER A 37 1.22 -3.03 -8.45
CA SER A 37 1.63 -4.44 -8.30
C SER A 37 3.14 -4.57 -8.02
N ALA A 38 3.96 -3.75 -8.68
CA ALA A 38 5.41 -3.74 -8.52
C ALA A 38 5.88 -3.15 -7.18
N GLY A 39 5.05 -2.36 -6.49
CA GLY A 39 5.38 -1.74 -5.21
C GLY A 39 4.55 -2.30 -4.05
N PRO A 40 3.53 -1.56 -3.59
CA PRO A 40 2.81 -1.87 -2.35
C PRO A 40 2.10 -3.22 -2.32
N GLY A 41 1.54 -3.67 -3.46
CA GLY A 41 0.73 -4.88 -3.51
C GLY A 41 1.53 -6.15 -3.19
N GLY A 42 2.77 -6.25 -3.67
CA GLY A 42 3.65 -7.41 -3.41
C GLY A 42 4.50 -7.27 -2.15
N LEU A 43 5.13 -6.11 -1.95
CA LEU A 43 6.13 -5.93 -0.90
C LEU A 43 5.53 -5.77 0.50
N GLY A 44 4.28 -5.30 0.62
CA GLY A 44 3.65 -5.05 1.92
C GLY A 44 3.57 -6.31 2.81
N MET A 45 3.31 -7.47 2.20
CA MET A 45 3.22 -8.73 2.96
C MET A 45 4.59 -9.30 3.33
N THR A 46 5.59 -9.18 2.45
CA THR A 46 6.96 -9.61 2.75
C THR A 46 7.56 -8.79 3.89
N ILE A 47 7.37 -7.46 3.85
CA ILE A 47 7.85 -6.57 4.92
C ILE A 47 7.17 -6.93 6.25
N ALA A 48 5.85 -7.18 6.26
CA ALA A 48 5.16 -7.60 7.49
C ALA A 48 5.74 -8.89 8.06
N THR A 49 6.08 -9.90 7.24
CA THR A 49 6.66 -11.15 7.75
C THR A 49 8.08 -11.01 8.30
N LEU A 50 8.85 -10.03 7.81
CA LEU A 50 10.23 -9.78 8.24
C LEU A 50 10.31 -8.80 9.42
N SER A 51 9.23 -8.06 9.69
CA SER A 51 9.22 -7.02 10.74
C SER A 51 8.89 -7.54 12.13
N TYR A 52 8.49 -8.81 12.26
CA TYR A 52 8.02 -9.38 13.53
C TYR A 52 8.80 -10.64 13.91
N PRO A 53 9.23 -10.76 15.19
CA PRO A 53 9.87 -11.96 15.71
C PRO A 53 8.94 -13.18 15.64
N PRO A 54 9.47 -14.41 15.63
CA PRO A 54 8.69 -15.61 15.41
C PRO A 54 7.48 -15.74 16.35
N ALA A 55 7.63 -15.37 17.63
CA ALA A 55 6.56 -15.41 18.62
C ALA A 55 5.30 -14.59 18.25
N ILE A 56 5.44 -13.43 17.62
CA ILE A 56 4.31 -12.51 17.31
C ILE A 56 4.04 -12.36 15.82
N ARG A 57 4.87 -12.96 14.97
CA ARG A 57 4.74 -12.92 13.50
C ARG A 57 3.36 -13.31 12.99
N PRO A 58 2.70 -14.39 13.48
CA PRO A 58 1.36 -14.75 13.00
C PRO A 58 0.32 -13.65 13.27
N THR A 59 0.40 -13.01 14.44
CA THR A 59 -0.49 -11.92 14.84
C THR A 59 -0.27 -10.68 13.98
N GLY A 60 1.00 -10.29 13.79
CA GLY A 60 1.37 -9.13 12.98
C GLY A 60 0.98 -9.28 11.50
N VAL A 61 1.21 -10.46 10.92
CA VAL A 61 0.81 -10.80 9.54
C VAL A 61 -0.72 -10.86 9.41
N GLY A 62 -1.41 -11.42 10.42
CA GLY A 62 -2.87 -11.45 10.48
C GLY A 62 -3.48 -10.04 10.48
N PHE A 63 -2.91 -9.13 11.26
CA PHE A 63 -3.34 -7.74 11.31
C PHE A 63 -3.12 -7.01 9.97
N ALA A 64 -1.93 -7.15 9.36
CA ALA A 64 -1.64 -6.56 8.05
C ALA A 64 -2.64 -7.06 6.98
N ARG A 65 -2.95 -8.36 6.99
CA ARG A 65 -3.95 -8.95 6.10
C ARG A 65 -5.36 -8.43 6.37
N ALA A 66 -5.75 -8.23 7.63
CA ALA A 66 -7.03 -7.65 7.98
C ALA A 66 -7.18 -6.22 7.43
N ILE A 67 -6.18 -5.35 7.62
CA ILE A 67 -6.18 -3.99 7.07
C ILE A 67 -6.34 -4.00 5.56
N MET A 68 -5.55 -4.82 4.85
CA MET A 68 -5.66 -4.90 3.39
C MET A 68 -7.07 -5.30 2.94
N ARG A 69 -7.69 -6.26 3.64
CA ARG A 69 -9.05 -6.72 3.32
C ARG A 69 -10.08 -5.61 3.57
N THR A 70 -9.96 -4.89 4.68
CA THR A 70 -10.81 -3.74 4.99
C THR A 70 -10.68 -2.65 3.93
N GLY A 71 -9.46 -2.33 3.50
CA GLY A 71 -9.22 -1.38 2.41
C GLY A 71 -9.87 -1.80 1.10
N ALA A 72 -9.80 -3.08 0.75
CA ALA A 72 -10.47 -3.62 -0.44
C ALA A 72 -12.01 -3.53 -0.35
N ILE A 73 -12.59 -3.83 0.82
CA ILE A 73 -14.03 -3.70 1.07
C ILE A 73 -14.46 -2.23 0.98
N ALA A 74 -13.71 -1.32 1.62
CA ALA A 74 -13.96 0.11 1.53
C ALA A 74 -13.89 0.59 0.08
N GLY A 75 -12.88 0.17 -0.69
CA GLY A 75 -12.76 0.48 -2.11
C GLY A 75 -13.98 -0.01 -2.90
N LEU A 76 -14.41 -1.26 -2.69
CA LEU A 76 -15.56 -1.85 -3.37
C LEU A 76 -16.88 -1.08 -3.10
N ILE A 77 -17.08 -0.62 -1.86
CA ILE A 77 -18.31 0.06 -1.44
C ILE A 77 -18.30 1.54 -1.84
N PHE A 78 -17.20 2.26 -1.54
CA PHE A 78 -17.15 3.71 -1.72
C PHE A 78 -16.84 4.12 -3.16
N TRP A 79 -16.12 3.30 -3.94
CA TRP A 79 -15.74 3.67 -5.30
C TRP A 79 -16.95 3.94 -6.23
N PRO A 80 -17.98 3.06 -6.31
CA PRO A 80 -19.16 3.33 -7.13
C PRO A 80 -19.91 4.58 -6.68
N MET A 81 -19.94 4.85 -5.37
CA MET A 81 -20.59 6.04 -4.80
C MET A 81 -19.85 7.33 -5.18
N LEU A 82 -18.51 7.35 -5.07
CA LEU A 82 -17.69 8.48 -5.51
C LEU A 82 -17.81 8.69 -7.03
N TRP A 83 -17.72 7.62 -7.82
CA TRP A 83 -17.82 7.71 -9.28
C TRP A 83 -19.20 8.23 -9.73
N GLY A 84 -20.27 7.77 -9.08
CA GLY A 84 -21.63 8.21 -9.39
C GLY A 84 -21.87 9.69 -9.11
N ALA A 85 -21.25 10.25 -8.06
CA ALA A 85 -21.38 11.65 -7.70
C ALA A 85 -20.42 12.58 -8.46
N LEU A 86 -19.18 12.16 -8.66
CA LEU A 86 -18.07 13.03 -9.05
C LEU A 86 -17.46 12.69 -10.43
N LYS A 87 -17.79 11.53 -11.01
CA LYS A 87 -17.23 11.04 -12.29
C LYS A 87 -15.69 11.11 -12.29
N THR A 88 -15.08 11.85 -13.21
CA THR A 88 -13.62 11.98 -13.34
C THR A 88 -12.96 12.66 -12.15
N GLU A 89 -13.67 13.52 -11.43
CA GLU A 89 -13.15 14.17 -10.22
C GLU A 89 -12.91 13.15 -9.08
N ALA A 90 -13.53 11.96 -9.14
CA ALA A 90 -13.30 10.88 -8.18
C ALA A 90 -11.83 10.39 -8.17
N PHE A 91 -11.10 10.55 -9.28
CA PHE A 91 -9.69 10.18 -9.35
C PHE A 91 -8.81 11.03 -8.42
N TYR A 92 -9.13 12.31 -8.23
CA TYR A 92 -8.39 13.17 -7.29
C TYR A 92 -8.56 12.72 -5.85
N TRP A 93 -9.79 12.35 -5.47
CA TRP A 93 -10.09 11.80 -4.15
C TRP A 93 -9.40 10.47 -3.92
N LEU A 94 -9.38 9.60 -4.93
CA LEU A 94 -8.68 8.33 -4.85
C LEU A 94 -7.16 8.53 -4.75
N ALA A 95 -6.60 9.56 -5.37
CA ALA A 95 -5.16 9.87 -5.34
C ALA A 95 -4.62 10.17 -3.93
N ILE A 96 -5.49 10.58 -3.00
CA ILE A 96 -5.13 10.81 -1.59
C ILE A 96 -4.62 9.52 -0.94
N VAL A 97 -5.22 8.37 -1.25
CA VAL A 97 -4.88 7.08 -0.63
C VAL A 97 -3.42 6.66 -0.94
N PRO A 98 -2.98 6.53 -2.20
CA PRO A 98 -1.58 6.23 -2.50
C PRO A 98 -0.63 7.36 -2.12
N PHE A 99 -1.11 8.62 -2.06
CA PHE A 99 -0.28 9.73 -1.57
C PHE A 99 0.05 9.58 -0.08
N LEU A 100 -0.93 9.21 0.75
CA LEU A 100 -0.68 8.89 2.15
C LEU A 100 0.26 7.69 2.29
N GLY A 101 0.10 6.65 1.47
CA GLY A 101 1.02 5.51 1.42
C GLY A 101 2.45 5.90 1.01
N PHE A 102 2.60 6.84 0.08
CA PHE A 102 3.90 7.42 -0.26
C PHE A 102 4.50 8.16 0.95
N LEU A 103 3.71 9.00 1.60
CA LEU A 103 4.16 9.80 2.74
C LEU A 103 4.59 8.93 3.91
N THR A 104 3.84 7.86 4.23
CA THR A 104 4.25 6.91 5.28
C THR A 104 5.56 6.22 4.93
N CYS A 105 5.77 5.81 3.68
CA CYS A 105 7.05 5.23 3.26
C CYS A 105 8.23 6.22 3.31
N VAL A 106 7.99 7.52 3.18
CA VAL A 106 9.04 8.55 3.26
C VAL A 106 9.34 8.94 4.70
N LEU A 107 8.31 9.03 5.55
CA LEU A 107 8.45 9.43 6.95
C LEU A 107 8.94 8.28 7.84
N ILE A 108 8.56 7.04 7.52
CA ILE A 108 8.91 5.85 8.31
C ILE A 108 9.98 5.07 7.56
N ASN A 109 11.25 5.30 7.91
CA ASN A 109 12.39 4.53 7.41
C ASN A 109 12.53 3.22 8.21
N TRP A 110 11.66 2.25 7.94
CA TRP A 110 11.79 0.90 8.47
C TRP A 110 12.39 -0.03 7.42
N GLU A 111 13.59 -0.53 7.70
CA GLU A 111 14.32 -1.47 6.83
C GLU A 111 14.51 -2.81 7.57
N PRO A 112 13.67 -3.82 7.30
CA PRO A 112 13.70 -5.08 8.04
C PRO A 112 14.92 -5.97 7.70
N LEU A 113 15.65 -5.66 6.62
CA LEU A 113 16.85 -6.42 6.24
C LEU A 113 18.07 -6.10 7.12
N GLY A 114 18.09 -4.94 7.78
CA GLY A 114 19.19 -4.50 8.65
C GLY A 114 19.02 -4.87 10.12
N ALA A 115 17.85 -5.35 10.53
CA ALA A 115 17.52 -5.71 11.90
C ALA A 115 17.37 -7.24 12.00
N ASN A 116 18.14 -7.87 12.90
CA ASN A 116 17.97 -9.30 13.19
C ASN A 116 16.81 -9.51 14.17
N VAL A 117 15.59 -9.25 13.71
CA VAL A 117 14.36 -9.33 14.51
C VAL A 117 14.16 -10.74 15.10
N ASP A 118 14.68 -11.77 14.45
CA ASP A 118 14.61 -13.16 14.95
C ASP A 118 15.52 -13.41 16.16
N ALA A 119 16.60 -12.64 16.32
CA ALA A 119 17.47 -12.73 17.49
C ALA A 119 16.84 -12.11 18.75
N GLU A 120 15.93 -11.14 18.61
CA GLU A 120 15.25 -10.50 19.74
C GLU A 120 14.42 -11.52 20.55
N ASP A 121 13.78 -12.48 19.87
CA ASP A 121 13.00 -13.54 20.52
C ASP A 121 13.92 -14.52 21.29
N ALA A 122 15.10 -14.80 20.74
CA ALA A 122 16.09 -15.68 21.38
C ALA A 122 16.69 -15.05 22.65
N GLU A 123 16.89 -13.73 22.66
CA GLU A 123 17.40 -12.98 23.81
C GLU A 123 16.39 -12.95 24.97
N VAL A 124 15.11 -12.66 24.68
CA VAL A 124 14.02 -12.70 25.67
C VAL A 124 13.85 -14.09 26.28
N LEU A 125 13.88 -15.14 25.45
CA LEU A 125 13.80 -16.53 25.91
C LEU A 125 15.01 -16.94 26.77
N ALA A 126 16.18 -16.33 26.56
CA ALA A 126 17.36 -16.56 27.39
C ALA A 126 17.27 -15.86 28.75
N GLU A 127 16.68 -14.66 28.81
CA GLU A 127 16.41 -13.93 30.05
C GLU A 127 15.39 -14.66 30.95
N LEU A 128 14.33 -15.21 30.38
CA LEU A 128 13.31 -15.98 31.11
C LEU A 128 13.83 -17.30 31.71
N LYS A 129 15.01 -17.77 31.27
CA LYS A 129 15.65 -19.00 31.78
C LYS A 129 16.68 -18.75 32.88
N LYS A 130 17.02 -17.49 33.19
CA LYS A 130 17.85 -17.11 34.34
C LYS A 130 17.01 -17.01 35.61
#